data_AF-A0A1D1UTU2-F1
#
_entry.id   AF-A0A1D1UTU2-F1
#
_cell.length_a   1.000
_cell.length_b   1.000
_cell.length_c   1.000
_cell.angle_alpha   90.00
_cell.angle_beta   90.00
_cell.angle_gamma   90.00
#
_symmetry.space_group_name_H-M   'P 1'
#
loop_
_entity.id
_entity.type
_entity.pdbx_description
1 polymer ?
#
loop_
_entity_poly.entity_id
_entity_poly.type
_entity_poly.pdbx_seq_one_letter_code
_entity_poly.pdbx_strand_id
1 'polypeptide(L)'
;MQELCSRSVWIHVELPGQGVNTSELSSEYPSLQALSDSLADILNQLHTTYVIGFGEGAGANILIRFAMSYPDQVLGLFLIHPIVTSAGFQERYKGKFQLNRAPVNRKNLQMLVEAFHERNNLQPMLKEKLRCDTMLVVGDNSPFHDSVQEMHSHSNVLKCSILAVDNVNEPLSEAPEKVARALLLFCQGLGILSSVSTVERSRSSSSVSSNGIGRRLSMQELDRPRKISIRQHQDEVV
;
A
#
# COMPACT_ATOMS: atom_id res chain seq x y z
N MET A 1 5.41 -1.94 12.12
CA MET A 1 6.52 -2.45 11.29
C MET A 1 7.39 -3.48 11.99
N GLN A 2 7.83 -3.27 13.24
CA GLN A 2 8.75 -4.21 13.90
C GLN A 2 8.25 -5.67 13.96
N GLU A 3 6.95 -5.89 14.21
CA GLU A 3 6.35 -7.23 14.19
C GLU A 3 6.21 -7.84 12.78
N LEU A 4 6.05 -7.01 11.75
CA LEU A 4 6.08 -7.44 10.35
C LEU A 4 7.51 -7.88 10.00
N CYS A 5 8.49 -7.01 10.26
CA CYS A 5 9.90 -7.26 9.97
C CYS A 5 10.47 -8.48 10.72
N SER A 6 10.01 -8.77 11.94
CA SER A 6 10.50 -9.94 12.69
C SER A 6 9.98 -11.28 12.16
N ARG A 7 8.96 -11.26 11.29
CA ARG A 7 8.30 -12.45 10.74
C ARG A 7 8.31 -12.49 9.22
N SER A 8 9.06 -11.60 8.58
CA SER A 8 9.17 -11.50 7.13
C SER A 8 10.62 -11.34 6.70
N VAL A 9 10.96 -11.90 5.55
CA VAL A 9 12.22 -11.61 4.86
C VAL A 9 11.94 -10.51 3.84
N TRP A 10 12.79 -9.49 3.81
CA TRP A 10 12.70 -8.38 2.87
C TRP A 10 13.75 -8.55 1.77
N ILE A 11 13.28 -8.68 0.53
CA ILE A 11 14.14 -8.73 -0.65
C ILE A 11 14.01 -7.37 -1.33
N HIS A 12 15.03 -6.53 -1.16
CA HIS A 12 15.10 -5.25 -1.83
C HIS A 12 15.77 -5.44 -3.18
N VAL A 13 15.04 -5.15 -4.26
CA VAL A 13 15.55 -5.22 -5.63
C VAL A 13 15.95 -3.84 -6.09
N GLU A 14 17.20 -3.70 -6.48
CA GLU A 14 17.72 -2.51 -7.11
C GLU A 14 17.69 -2.68 -8.64
N LEU A 15 17.15 -1.69 -9.34
CA LEU A 15 17.15 -1.72 -10.81
C LEU A 15 18.55 -1.45 -11.36
N PRO A 16 18.89 -1.96 -12.56
CA PRO A 16 20.21 -1.78 -13.15
C PRO A 16 20.64 -0.31 -13.16
N GLY A 17 21.85 -0.05 -12.64
CA GLY A 17 22.46 1.28 -12.59
C GLY A 17 21.78 2.30 -11.67
N GLN A 18 20.79 1.89 -10.86
CA GLN A 18 20.10 2.79 -9.91
C GLN A 18 20.72 2.80 -8.52
N GLY A 19 21.75 1.99 -8.27
CA GLY A 19 22.45 1.98 -7.01
C GLY A 19 23.26 3.21 -6.72
N VAL A 20 23.50 3.40 -5.43
CA VAL A 20 24.34 4.49 -4.92
C VAL A 20 25.74 4.37 -5.50
N ASN A 21 26.22 5.44 -6.15
CA ASN A 21 27.55 5.51 -6.75
C ASN A 21 27.86 4.43 -7.80
N THR A 22 26.84 3.93 -8.50
CA THR A 22 27.05 2.96 -9.59
C THR A 22 27.68 3.61 -10.83
N SER A 23 28.53 2.84 -11.52
CA SER A 23 29.09 3.23 -12.81
C SER A 23 27.99 3.35 -13.87
N GLU A 24 28.25 4.14 -14.89
CA GLU A 24 27.37 4.24 -16.06
C GLU A 24 27.24 2.89 -16.75
N LEU A 25 26.01 2.53 -17.13
CA LEU A 25 25.73 1.35 -17.93
C LEU A 25 26.30 1.54 -19.35
N SER A 26 27.07 0.55 -19.82
CA SER A 26 27.63 0.55 -21.18
C SER A 26 26.69 -0.07 -22.23
N SER A 27 25.62 -0.72 -21.79
CA SER A 27 24.64 -1.43 -22.61
C SER A 27 23.29 -0.72 -22.62
N GLU A 28 22.44 -1.06 -23.59
CA GLU A 28 21.03 -0.64 -23.62
C GLU A 28 20.30 -1.01 -22.32
N TYR A 29 19.36 -0.16 -21.90
CA TYR A 29 18.59 -0.38 -20.69
C TYR A 29 17.52 -1.45 -20.91
N PRO A 30 17.33 -2.41 -19.97
CA PRO A 30 16.30 -3.42 -20.14
C PRO A 30 14.89 -2.80 -20.17
N SER A 31 14.02 -3.36 -21.00
CA SER A 31 12.59 -3.00 -20.98
C SER A 31 11.95 -3.37 -19.64
N LEU A 32 10.84 -2.73 -19.28
CA LEU A 32 10.11 -3.07 -18.04
C LEU A 32 9.66 -4.55 -18.00
N GLN A 33 9.42 -5.16 -19.16
CA GLN A 33 9.11 -6.59 -19.24
C GLN A 33 10.34 -7.44 -18.90
N ALA A 34 11.51 -7.13 -19.48
CA ALA A 34 12.75 -7.84 -19.16
C ALA A 34 13.14 -7.69 -17.68
N LEU A 35 12.91 -6.50 -17.09
CA LEU A 35 13.09 -6.28 -15.65
C LEU A 35 12.14 -7.15 -14.83
N SER A 36 10.88 -7.33 -15.28
CA SER A 36 9.92 -8.20 -14.61
C SER A 36 10.28 -9.68 -14.72
N ASP A 37 10.83 -10.12 -15.86
CA ASP A 37 11.29 -11.51 -16.03
C ASP A 37 12.51 -11.79 -15.13
N SER A 38 13.40 -10.81 -14.98
CA SER A 38 14.54 -10.90 -14.05
C SER A 38 14.11 -11.10 -12.59
N LEU A 39 12.91 -10.65 -12.20
CA LEU A 39 12.39 -10.92 -10.84
C LEU A 39 12.13 -12.41 -10.61
N ALA A 40 11.64 -13.13 -11.63
CA ALA A 40 11.45 -14.58 -11.55
C ALA A 40 12.81 -15.29 -11.35
N ASP A 41 13.84 -14.84 -12.07
CA ASP A 41 15.19 -15.37 -11.93
C ASP A 41 15.76 -15.15 -10.52
N ILE A 42 15.52 -13.96 -9.94
CA ILE A 42 15.92 -13.66 -8.55
C ILE A 42 15.23 -14.61 -7.57
N LEU A 43 13.92 -14.83 -7.69
CA LEU A 43 13.21 -15.74 -6.79
C LEU A 43 13.68 -17.19 -6.93
N ASN A 44 13.97 -17.63 -8.15
CA ASN A 44 14.54 -18.95 -8.42
C ASN A 44 15.92 -19.12 -7.75
N GLN A 45 16.79 -18.12 -7.87
CA GLN A 45 18.12 -18.12 -7.23
C GLN A 45 18.03 -18.11 -5.70
N LEU A 46 17.04 -17.41 -5.14
CA LEU A 46 16.79 -17.36 -3.70
C LEU A 46 15.95 -18.54 -3.19
N HIS A 47 15.59 -19.49 -4.05
CA HIS A 47 14.71 -20.62 -3.74
C HIS A 47 13.40 -20.21 -3.04
N THR A 48 12.82 -19.08 -3.47
CA THR A 48 11.60 -18.52 -2.90
C THR A 48 10.41 -18.86 -3.79
N THR A 49 9.41 -19.57 -3.24
CA THR A 49 8.25 -20.05 -4.01
C THR A 49 7.28 -18.94 -4.38
N TYR A 50 7.02 -18.02 -3.46
CA TYR A 50 6.07 -16.94 -3.64
C TYR A 50 6.44 -15.71 -2.83
N VAL A 51 5.99 -14.54 -3.27
CA VAL A 51 6.22 -13.25 -2.61
C VAL A 51 4.95 -12.41 -2.52
N ILE A 52 4.98 -11.42 -1.63
CA ILE A 52 4.10 -10.25 -1.71
C ILE A 52 4.91 -9.14 -2.37
N GLY A 53 4.44 -8.64 -3.52
CA GLY A 53 5.11 -7.55 -4.20
C GLY A 53 4.78 -6.21 -3.53
N PHE A 54 5.80 -5.41 -3.23
CA PHE A 54 5.66 -4.04 -2.75
C PHE A 54 6.37 -3.11 -3.73
N GLY A 55 5.65 -2.17 -4.33
CA GLY A 55 6.26 -1.28 -5.33
C GLY A 55 5.59 0.07 -5.44
N GLU A 56 6.39 1.04 -5.88
CA GLU A 56 5.96 2.41 -6.10
C GLU A 56 6.24 2.81 -7.56
N GLY A 57 5.30 3.52 -8.20
CA GLY A 57 5.49 4.09 -9.54
C GLY A 57 5.97 3.07 -10.59
N ALA A 58 7.21 3.24 -11.07
CA ALA A 58 7.82 2.32 -12.03
C ALA A 58 7.99 0.89 -11.47
N GLY A 59 8.35 0.75 -10.20
CA GLY A 59 8.44 -0.54 -9.53
C GLY A 59 7.09 -1.24 -9.46
N ALA A 60 6.01 -0.48 -9.26
CA ALA A 60 4.65 -1.04 -9.30
C ALA A 60 4.29 -1.57 -10.70
N ASN A 61 4.66 -0.86 -11.78
CA ASN A 61 4.43 -1.34 -13.15
C ASN A 61 5.18 -2.66 -13.42
N ILE A 62 6.45 -2.75 -13.02
CA ILE A 62 7.26 -3.97 -13.16
C ILE A 62 6.64 -5.12 -12.38
N LEU A 63 6.17 -4.89 -11.14
CA LEU A 63 5.51 -5.92 -10.33
C LEU A 63 4.19 -6.40 -10.91
N ILE A 64 3.38 -5.51 -11.51
CA ILE A 64 2.15 -5.92 -12.20
C ILE A 64 2.49 -6.85 -13.37
N ARG A 65 3.52 -6.52 -14.17
CA ARG A 65 3.98 -7.38 -15.27
C ARG A 65 4.43 -8.74 -14.75
N PHE A 66 5.21 -8.75 -13.67
CA PHE A 66 5.66 -9.97 -13.01
C PHE A 66 4.49 -10.84 -12.55
N ALA A 67 3.49 -10.25 -11.87
CA ALA A 67 2.32 -10.97 -11.41
C ALA A 67 1.42 -11.50 -12.56
N MET A 68 1.42 -10.82 -13.71
CA MET A 68 0.72 -11.29 -14.91
C MET A 68 1.44 -12.46 -15.59
N SER A 69 2.78 -12.45 -15.61
CA SER A 69 3.61 -13.49 -16.24
C SER A 69 3.80 -14.72 -15.35
N TYR A 70 3.90 -14.53 -14.03
CA TYR A 70 4.20 -15.58 -13.04
C TYR A 70 3.18 -15.56 -11.88
N PRO A 71 1.89 -15.79 -12.15
CA PRO A 71 0.82 -15.63 -11.17
C PRO A 71 0.97 -16.53 -9.94
N ASP A 72 1.55 -17.72 -10.10
CA ASP A 72 1.74 -18.68 -9.00
C ASP A 72 2.85 -18.25 -8.03
N GLN A 73 3.69 -17.28 -8.40
CA GLN A 73 4.77 -16.75 -7.57
C GLN A 73 4.38 -15.47 -6.81
N VAL A 74 3.16 -14.96 -6.99
CA VAL A 74 2.70 -13.71 -6.37
C VAL A 74 1.43 -13.93 -5.55
N LEU A 75 1.56 -13.86 -4.23
CA LEU A 75 0.42 -13.94 -3.32
C LEU A 75 -0.45 -12.69 -3.36
N GLY A 76 0.19 -11.54 -3.48
CA GLY A 76 -0.51 -10.27 -3.58
C GLY A 76 0.42 -9.11 -3.90
N LEU A 77 -0.16 -7.99 -4.29
CA LEU A 77 0.54 -6.77 -4.63
C LEU A 77 0.09 -5.60 -3.77
N PHE A 78 1.04 -4.86 -3.21
CA PHE A 78 0.81 -3.62 -2.50
C PHE A 78 1.50 -2.49 -3.27
N LEU A 79 0.71 -1.68 -3.96
CA LEU A 79 1.19 -0.78 -5.01
C LEU A 79 0.88 0.66 -4.66
N ILE A 80 1.90 1.50 -4.57
CA ILE A 80 1.78 2.93 -4.30
C ILE A 80 1.97 3.69 -5.61
N HIS A 81 1.03 4.59 -5.92
CA HIS A 81 1.06 5.35 -7.18
C HIS A 81 1.33 4.50 -8.43
N PRO A 82 0.66 3.34 -8.62
CA PRO A 82 0.87 2.52 -9.80
C PRO A 82 0.46 3.27 -11.06
N ILE A 83 1.30 3.20 -12.09
CA ILE A 83 1.00 3.76 -13.41
C ILE A 83 0.96 2.60 -14.40
N VAL A 84 -0.20 2.36 -14.99
CA VAL A 84 -0.45 1.25 -15.94
C VAL A 84 -0.70 1.71 -17.37
N THR A 85 -0.95 3.00 -17.57
CA THR A 85 -1.19 3.62 -18.87
C THR A 85 0.12 3.88 -19.61
N SER A 86 0.07 4.05 -20.93
CA SER A 86 1.21 4.55 -21.71
C SER A 86 1.56 5.98 -21.30
N ALA A 87 2.82 6.39 -21.52
CA ALA A 87 3.29 7.71 -21.10
C ALA A 87 2.52 8.84 -21.81
N GLY A 88 1.79 9.63 -21.01
CA GLY A 88 1.09 10.83 -21.48
C GLY A 88 2.03 12.03 -21.66
N PHE A 89 1.58 13.06 -22.40
CA PHE A 89 2.39 14.28 -22.63
C PHE A 89 2.79 14.98 -21.32
N GLN A 90 1.92 15.02 -20.30
CA GLN A 90 2.21 15.67 -19.01
C GLN A 90 3.24 14.92 -18.15
N GLU A 91 3.34 13.60 -18.29
CA GLU A 91 4.28 12.76 -17.54
C GLU A 91 5.74 13.03 -17.97
N ARG A 92 5.94 13.32 -19.27
CA ARG A 92 7.23 13.74 -19.86
C ARG A 92 7.83 14.98 -19.20
N TYR A 93 6.99 15.87 -18.65
CA TYR A 93 7.45 17.09 -17.97
C TYR A 93 7.74 16.87 -16.49
N LYS A 94 7.05 15.93 -15.83
CA LYS A 94 7.22 15.63 -14.39
C LYS A 94 8.44 14.74 -14.11
N GLY A 95 8.81 13.84 -15.03
CA GLY A 95 10.01 12.99 -14.90
C GLY A 95 11.32 13.79 -14.74
N LYS A 96 11.35 15.05 -15.19
CA LYS A 96 12.50 15.96 -14.99
C LYS A 96 12.60 16.53 -13.56
N PHE A 97 11.51 16.54 -12.79
CA PHE A 97 11.44 17.20 -11.48
C PHE A 97 11.88 16.27 -10.31
N GLN A 98 11.76 14.95 -10.47
CA GLN A 98 12.14 13.97 -9.44
C GLN A 98 13.62 13.53 -9.51
N LEU A 99 14.38 14.04 -10.50
CA LEU A 99 15.76 13.67 -10.80
C LEU A 99 16.80 14.03 -9.71
N ASN A 100 16.40 14.78 -8.67
CA ASN A 100 17.31 15.43 -7.71
C ASN A 100 17.34 14.81 -6.31
N ARG A 101 16.64 13.68 -6.05
CA ARG A 101 16.45 13.19 -4.68
C ARG A 101 17.40 12.10 -4.20
N ALA A 102 18.20 11.48 -5.06
CA ALA A 102 19.10 10.39 -4.66
C ALA A 102 20.50 10.50 -5.30
N PRO A 103 21.56 10.00 -4.65
CA PRO A 103 22.91 9.90 -5.21
C PRO A 103 22.99 8.78 -6.27
N VAL A 104 22.16 8.90 -7.30
CA VAL A 104 22.03 7.94 -8.41
C VAL A 104 22.70 8.55 -9.64
N ASN A 105 23.32 7.70 -10.45
CA ASN A 105 23.93 8.12 -11.69
C ASN A 105 22.87 8.71 -12.64
N ARG A 106 23.01 10.00 -12.99
CA ARG A 106 22.03 10.75 -13.80
C ARG A 106 21.75 10.10 -15.15
N LYS A 107 22.75 9.48 -15.79
CA LYS A 107 22.58 8.85 -17.10
C LYS A 107 21.83 7.52 -16.98
N ASN A 108 22.18 6.70 -15.99
CA ASN A 108 21.43 5.47 -15.71
C ASN A 108 19.97 5.77 -15.37
N LEU A 109 19.72 6.85 -14.62
CA LEU A 109 18.37 7.29 -14.31
C LEU A 109 17.61 7.74 -15.57
N GLN A 110 18.28 8.47 -16.47
CA GLN A 110 17.68 8.86 -17.75
C GLN A 110 17.30 7.62 -18.58
N MET A 111 18.16 6.61 -18.63
CA MET A 111 17.88 5.35 -19.32
C MET A 111 16.66 4.61 -18.74
N LEU A 112 16.51 4.58 -17.42
CA LEU A 112 15.30 4.04 -16.77
C LEU A 112 14.05 4.85 -17.14
N VAL A 113 14.15 6.18 -17.14
CA VAL A 113 13.04 7.06 -17.52
C VAL A 113 12.63 6.80 -18.97
N GLU A 114 13.58 6.65 -19.89
CA GLU A 114 13.32 6.33 -21.29
C GLU A 114 12.60 4.98 -21.43
N ALA A 115 13.12 3.92 -20.80
CA ALA A 115 12.48 2.61 -20.78
C ALA A 115 11.07 2.65 -20.16
N PHE A 116 10.85 3.49 -19.14
CA PHE A 116 9.54 3.69 -18.53
C PHE A 116 8.57 4.47 -19.43
N HIS A 117 9.07 5.34 -20.30
CA HIS A 117 8.24 6.07 -21.27
C HIS A 117 7.77 5.17 -22.41
N GLU A 118 8.57 4.17 -22.78
CA GLU A 118 8.25 3.20 -23.84
C GLU A 118 7.31 2.07 -23.37
N ARG A 119 6.82 2.14 -22.11
CA ARG A 119 5.96 1.12 -21.54
C ARG A 119 4.63 0.98 -22.30
N ASN A 120 4.19 -0.26 -22.45
CA ASN A 120 2.88 -0.60 -23.01
C ASN A 120 1.76 -0.37 -21.99
N ASN A 121 0.58 0.06 -22.46
CA ASN A 121 -0.62 0.16 -21.64
C ASN A 121 -1.05 -1.24 -21.15
N LEU A 122 -1.12 -1.42 -19.83
CA LEU A 122 -1.52 -2.67 -19.18
C LEU A 122 -3.02 -2.75 -18.89
N GLN A 123 -3.76 -1.62 -18.94
CA GLN A 123 -5.19 -1.56 -18.59
C GLN A 123 -6.04 -2.67 -19.23
N PRO A 124 -5.91 -2.98 -20.54
CA PRO A 124 -6.77 -3.98 -21.18
C PRO A 124 -6.61 -5.40 -20.61
N MET A 125 -5.46 -5.70 -19.98
CA MET A 125 -5.13 -7.03 -19.49
C MET A 125 -5.35 -7.18 -17.98
N LEU A 126 -5.60 -6.10 -17.23
CA LEU A 126 -5.66 -6.13 -15.76
C LEU A 126 -6.70 -7.14 -15.26
N LYS A 127 -7.93 -7.05 -15.76
CA LYS A 127 -9.04 -7.90 -15.30
C LYS A 127 -8.82 -9.40 -15.53
N GLU A 128 -8.15 -9.77 -16.62
CA GLU A 128 -7.98 -11.17 -17.03
C GLU A 128 -6.68 -11.79 -16.49
N LYS A 129 -5.60 -11.00 -16.44
CA LYS A 129 -4.26 -11.50 -16.12
C LYS A 129 -3.82 -11.22 -14.68
N LEU A 130 -4.29 -10.15 -14.04
CA LEU A 130 -3.94 -9.84 -12.66
C LEU A 130 -4.86 -10.60 -11.69
N ARG A 131 -4.42 -11.80 -11.27
CA ARG A 131 -5.24 -12.75 -10.50
C ARG A 131 -5.04 -12.68 -8.99
N CYS A 132 -3.92 -12.13 -8.53
CA CYS A 132 -3.59 -12.00 -7.13
C CYS A 132 -4.34 -10.83 -6.48
N ASP A 133 -4.55 -10.91 -5.16
CA ASP A 133 -5.12 -9.81 -4.40
C ASP A 133 -4.19 -8.59 -4.48
N THR A 134 -4.75 -7.40 -4.73
CA THR A 134 -4.00 -6.18 -5.02
C THR A 134 -4.56 -5.03 -4.20
N MET A 135 -3.69 -4.32 -3.49
CA MET A 135 -4.00 -3.08 -2.79
C MET A 135 -3.33 -1.91 -3.52
N LEU A 136 -4.14 -0.98 -4.02
CA LEU A 136 -3.69 0.27 -4.61
C LEU A 136 -3.68 1.36 -3.54
N VAL A 137 -2.59 2.09 -3.40
CA VAL A 137 -2.43 3.17 -2.41
C VAL A 137 -2.11 4.46 -3.13
N VAL A 138 -2.84 5.52 -2.80
CA VAL A 138 -2.66 6.84 -3.42
C VAL A 138 -2.97 7.94 -2.41
N GLY A 139 -2.29 9.07 -2.51
CA GLY A 139 -2.68 10.28 -1.76
C GLY A 139 -3.95 10.90 -2.34
N ASP A 140 -4.84 11.42 -1.50
CA ASP A 140 -6.07 12.08 -1.97
C ASP A 140 -5.78 13.37 -2.76
N ASN A 141 -4.68 14.05 -2.44
CA ASN A 141 -4.19 15.22 -3.18
C ASN A 141 -3.15 14.85 -4.27
N SER A 142 -2.86 13.56 -4.45
CA SER A 142 -1.82 13.09 -5.36
C SER A 142 -2.19 13.37 -6.81
N PRO A 143 -1.23 13.79 -7.67
CA PRO A 143 -1.47 13.89 -9.11
C PRO A 143 -1.75 12.54 -9.78
N PHE A 144 -1.55 11.43 -9.06
CA PHE A 144 -1.82 10.08 -9.55
C PHE A 144 -3.22 9.58 -9.16
N HIS A 145 -3.99 10.33 -8.37
CA HIS A 145 -5.29 9.89 -7.84
C HIS A 145 -6.24 9.35 -8.91
N ASP A 146 -6.53 10.17 -9.93
CA ASP A 146 -7.45 9.79 -11.01
C ASP A 146 -6.94 8.59 -11.80
N SER A 147 -5.64 8.52 -12.08
CA SER A 147 -5.04 7.39 -12.80
C SER A 147 -5.13 6.08 -12.01
N VAL A 148 -5.01 6.13 -10.69
CA VAL A 148 -5.15 4.95 -9.82
C VAL A 148 -6.62 4.52 -9.72
N GLN A 149 -7.56 5.46 -9.64
CA GLN A 149 -8.99 5.15 -9.72
C GLN A 149 -9.37 4.52 -11.08
N GLU A 150 -8.82 5.04 -12.17
CA GLU A 150 -9.03 4.50 -13.50
C GLU A 150 -8.43 3.08 -13.63
N MET A 151 -7.25 2.84 -13.06
CA MET A 151 -6.70 1.47 -12.98
C MET A 151 -7.63 0.53 -12.21
N HIS A 152 -8.20 0.99 -11.09
CA HIS A 152 -9.12 0.20 -10.27
C HIS A 152 -10.38 -0.21 -11.05
N SER A 153 -10.97 0.72 -11.82
CA SER A 153 -12.16 0.44 -12.63
C SER A 153 -11.94 -0.60 -13.74
N HIS A 154 -10.70 -0.73 -14.22
CA HIS A 154 -10.28 -1.76 -15.19
C HIS A 154 -9.78 -3.05 -14.53
N SER A 155 -9.71 -3.10 -13.20
CA SER A 155 -9.24 -4.27 -12.44
C SER A 155 -10.41 -5.16 -12.00
N ASN A 156 -10.11 -6.35 -11.51
CA ASN A 156 -11.11 -7.20 -10.86
C ASN A 156 -11.42 -6.64 -9.46
N VAL A 157 -12.62 -6.05 -9.28
CA VAL A 157 -13.05 -5.41 -8.03
C VAL A 157 -13.08 -6.37 -6.83
N LEU A 158 -13.21 -7.69 -7.05
CA LEU A 158 -13.17 -8.68 -5.96
C LEU A 158 -11.75 -8.95 -5.45
N LYS A 159 -10.73 -8.62 -6.24
CA LYS A 159 -9.32 -8.83 -5.93
C LYS A 159 -8.55 -7.54 -5.72
N CYS A 160 -9.05 -6.43 -6.24
CA CYS A 160 -8.37 -5.15 -6.22
C CYS A 160 -9.11 -4.17 -5.30
N SER A 161 -8.41 -3.67 -4.28
CA SER A 161 -8.89 -2.65 -3.34
C SER A 161 -8.08 -1.37 -3.50
N ILE A 162 -8.68 -0.22 -3.15
CA ILE A 162 -8.02 1.09 -3.17
C ILE A 162 -8.04 1.72 -1.78
N LEU A 163 -6.91 2.30 -1.39
CA LEU A 163 -6.73 3.12 -0.20
C LEU A 163 -6.29 4.52 -0.63
N ALA A 164 -7.21 5.47 -0.57
CA ALA A 164 -6.90 6.89 -0.66
C ALA A 164 -6.49 7.39 0.73
N VAL A 165 -5.30 7.98 0.85
CA VAL A 165 -4.80 8.54 2.09
C VAL A 165 -5.13 10.04 2.13
N ASP A 166 -5.93 10.45 3.11
CA ASP A 166 -6.42 11.83 3.20
C ASP A 166 -5.28 12.86 3.36
N ASN A 167 -5.42 13.99 2.66
CA ASN A 167 -4.58 15.18 2.79
C ASN A 167 -3.07 14.98 2.50
N VAL A 168 -2.69 13.98 1.71
CA VAL A 168 -1.29 13.77 1.30
C VAL A 168 -1.13 13.71 -0.21
N ASN A 169 0.05 14.10 -0.71
CA ASN A 169 0.43 13.87 -2.10
C ASN A 169 1.20 12.55 -2.23
N GLU A 170 2.17 12.33 -1.34
CA GLU A 170 3.08 11.19 -1.32
C GLU A 170 2.91 10.37 -0.03
N PRO A 171 2.10 9.30 -0.03
CA PRO A 171 1.76 8.54 1.17
C PRO A 171 2.97 8.02 1.97
N LEU A 172 4.04 7.60 1.29
CA LEU A 172 5.23 7.07 1.96
C LEU A 172 6.01 8.12 2.74
N SER A 173 6.11 9.33 2.22
CA SER A 173 6.84 10.41 2.90
C SER A 173 5.98 11.15 3.91
N GLU A 174 4.68 11.31 3.63
CA GLU A 174 3.80 12.15 4.43
C GLU A 174 2.99 11.38 5.48
N ALA A 175 2.67 10.10 5.24
CA ALA A 175 1.90 9.26 6.16
C ALA A 175 2.39 7.80 6.19
N PRO A 176 3.69 7.56 6.50
CA PRO A 176 4.27 6.22 6.52
C PRO A 176 3.59 5.27 7.53
N GLU A 177 2.99 5.80 8.60
CA GLU A 177 2.30 5.00 9.61
C GLU A 177 0.99 4.41 9.04
N LYS A 178 0.25 5.20 8.24
CA LYS A 178 -0.96 4.72 7.55
C LYS A 178 -0.61 3.65 6.52
N VAL A 179 0.45 3.87 5.74
CA VAL A 179 0.92 2.90 4.75
C VAL A 179 1.37 1.60 5.42
N ALA A 180 2.15 1.68 6.50
CA ALA A 180 2.59 0.51 7.25
C ALA A 180 1.42 -0.27 7.86
N ARG A 181 0.41 0.43 8.39
CA ARG A 181 -0.80 -0.19 8.93
C ARG A 181 -1.62 -0.86 7.83
N ALA A 182 -1.77 -0.21 6.68
CA ALA A 182 -2.45 -0.77 5.52
C ALA A 182 -1.75 -2.02 5.00
N LEU A 183 -0.41 -2.02 4.92
CA LEU A 183 0.37 -3.19 4.52
C LEU A 183 0.16 -4.36 5.49
N LEU A 184 0.16 -4.10 6.80
CA LEU A 184 -0.12 -5.14 7.80
C LEU A 184 -1.52 -5.74 7.62
N LEU A 185 -2.54 -4.88 7.47
CA LEU A 185 -3.92 -5.30 7.26
C LEU A 185 -4.08 -6.10 5.95
N PHE A 186 -3.37 -5.68 4.90
CA PHE A 186 -3.35 -6.40 3.62
C PHE A 186 -2.76 -7.81 3.77
N CYS A 187 -1.60 -7.94 4.44
CA CYS A 187 -1.02 -9.25 4.75
C CYS A 187 -1.98 -10.13 5.56
N GLN A 188 -2.69 -9.55 6.53
CA GLN A 188 -3.72 -10.25 7.31
C GLN A 188 -4.89 -10.71 6.45
N GLY A 189 -5.32 -9.90 5.49
CA GLY A 189 -6.35 -10.27 4.50
C GLY A 189 -5.93 -11.46 3.63
N LEU A 190 -4.63 -11.61 3.36
CA LEU A 190 -4.06 -12.79 2.68
C LEU A 190 -3.95 -14.03 3.59
N GLY A 191 -4.33 -13.93 4.87
CA GLY A 191 -4.18 -15.00 5.87
C GLY A 191 -2.78 -15.09 6.49
N ILE A 192 -1.89 -14.16 6.18
CA ILE A 192 -0.51 -14.11 6.68
C ILE A 192 -0.46 -13.15 7.88
N LEU A 193 0.34 -13.44 8.90
CA LEU A 193 0.49 -12.55 10.07
C LEU A 193 -0.83 -12.28 10.83
N SER A 194 -1.79 -13.19 10.74
CA SER A 194 -3.09 -13.11 11.43
C SER A 194 -2.99 -12.98 12.96
N SER A 195 -1.86 -13.39 13.54
CA SER A 195 -1.59 -13.30 14.98
C SER A 195 -0.96 -11.96 15.43
N VAL A 196 -0.65 -11.06 14.49
CA VAL A 196 -0.09 -9.75 14.81
C VAL A 196 -1.20 -8.83 15.33
N SER A 197 -1.01 -8.23 16.50
CA SER A 197 -2.04 -7.38 17.12
C SER A 197 -2.08 -6.02 16.42
N THR A 198 -3.07 -5.82 15.54
CA THR A 198 -3.30 -4.54 14.85
C THR A 198 -3.93 -3.47 15.75
N VAL A 199 -4.27 -3.84 16.99
CA VAL A 199 -4.88 -2.93 17.95
C VAL A 199 -3.76 -2.13 18.61
N GLU A 200 -3.58 -0.88 18.17
CA GLU A 200 -3.24 0.17 19.13
C GLU A 200 -4.34 0.15 20.17
N ARG A 201 -4.12 -0.63 21.24
CA ARG A 201 -4.86 -0.43 22.47
C ARG A 201 -4.39 0.94 22.91
N SER A 202 -5.13 1.97 22.51
CA SER A 202 -5.49 3.03 23.44
C SER A 202 -6.18 2.33 24.61
N ARG A 203 -5.37 1.68 25.45
CA ARG A 203 -5.58 1.74 26.87
C ARG A 203 -5.50 3.23 27.14
N SER A 204 -6.64 3.91 27.01
CA SER A 204 -7.01 4.82 28.07
C SER A 204 -6.87 3.98 29.34
N SER A 205 -5.68 3.99 29.92
CA SER A 205 -5.53 3.83 31.35
C SER A 205 -6.40 4.96 31.88
N SER A 206 -7.66 4.65 32.15
CA SER A 206 -8.45 5.44 33.05
C SER A 206 -7.71 5.33 34.38
N SER A 207 -6.72 6.21 34.56
CA SER A 207 -6.42 6.74 35.87
C SER A 207 -7.77 7.10 36.46
N VAL A 208 -8.13 6.42 37.53
CA VAL A 208 -9.39 6.61 38.24
C VAL A 208 -9.42 8.05 38.72
N SER A 209 -9.95 8.94 37.89
CA SER A 209 -10.48 10.22 38.32
C SER A 209 -11.91 9.94 38.75
N SER A 210 -12.11 10.00 40.07
CA SER A 210 -13.40 10.09 40.71
C SER A 210 -14.12 11.32 40.20
N ASN A 211 -14.96 11.19 39.16
CA ASN A 211 -16.21 11.93 39.01
C ASN A 211 -17.03 11.34 37.87
N GLY A 212 -18.30 11.10 38.17
CA GLY A 212 -19.19 10.21 37.44
C GLY A 212 -19.43 10.60 35.99
N ILE A 213 -19.65 9.56 35.18
CA ILE A 213 -20.82 9.31 34.31
C ILE A 213 -20.42 8.16 33.38
N GLY A 214 -21.23 7.08 33.36
CA GLY A 214 -21.14 6.02 32.35
C GLY A 214 -20.36 4.76 32.74
N ARG A 215 -20.75 4.07 33.83
CA ARG A 215 -20.37 2.65 34.00
C ARG A 215 -21.31 1.79 33.15
N ARG A 216 -20.77 1.03 32.19
CA ARG A 216 -21.48 -0.12 31.59
C ARG A 216 -21.62 -1.17 32.69
N LEU A 217 -22.87 -1.44 33.07
CA LEU A 217 -23.22 -2.43 34.11
C LEU A 217 -22.92 -3.85 33.60
N SER A 218 -22.45 -4.70 34.50
CA SER A 218 -22.32 -6.14 34.23
C SER A 218 -23.70 -6.78 34.07
N MET A 219 -23.81 -7.92 33.35
CA MET A 219 -25.10 -8.60 33.18
C MET A 219 -25.78 -8.96 34.50
N GLN A 220 -25.01 -9.20 35.56
CA GLN A 220 -25.51 -9.50 36.90
C GLN A 220 -26.11 -8.27 37.63
N GLU A 221 -25.77 -7.05 37.21
CA GLU A 221 -26.29 -5.81 37.79
C GLU A 221 -27.58 -5.33 37.12
N LEU A 222 -27.91 -5.84 35.93
CA LEU A 222 -29.19 -5.54 35.24
C LEU A 222 -30.38 -6.27 35.88
N ASP A 223 -30.15 -7.40 36.53
CA ASP A 223 -31.19 -8.19 37.20
C ASP A 223 -31.60 -7.65 38.58
N ARG A 224 -30.97 -6.56 39.05
CA ARG A 224 -31.38 -5.94 40.32
C ARG A 224 -32.52 -4.95 40.10
N PRO A 225 -33.63 -5.06 40.84
CA PRO A 225 -34.78 -4.16 40.65
C PRO A 225 -34.40 -2.73 41.02
N ARG A 226 -34.59 -1.79 40.08
CA ARG A 226 -34.37 -0.36 40.32
C ARG A 226 -35.50 0.19 41.20
N LYS A 227 -35.15 0.80 42.34
CA LYS A 227 -36.11 1.59 43.14
C LYS A 227 -36.42 2.89 42.40
N ILE A 228 -37.64 3.01 41.87
CA ILE A 228 -38.17 4.25 41.32
C ILE A 228 -38.64 5.11 42.51
N SER A 229 -38.01 6.26 42.74
CA SER A 229 -38.52 7.26 43.68
C SER A 229 -39.45 8.22 42.93
N ILE A 230 -40.74 8.18 43.23
CA ILE A 230 -41.73 9.15 42.75
C ILE A 230 -41.54 10.44 43.57
N ARG A 231 -41.20 11.56 42.92
CA ARG A 231 -41.29 12.89 43.53
C ARG A 231 -42.71 13.41 43.32
N GLN A 232 -43.44 13.63 44.41
CA GLN A 232 -44.72 14.34 44.39
C GLN A 232 -44.45 15.82 44.12
N HIS A 233 -45.06 16.37 43.07
CA HIS A 233 -45.19 17.81 42.90
C HIS A 233 -46.34 18.29 43.79
N GLN A 234 -46.07 19.22 44.71
CA GLN A 234 -47.07 20.01 45.40
C GLN A 234 -47.44 21.21 44.53
N ASP A 235 -48.74 21.39 44.30
CA ASP A 235 -49.35 22.61 43.77
C ASP A 235 -49.27 23.73 44.82
N GLU A 236 -48.94 24.95 44.41
CA GLU A 236 -49.32 26.16 45.14
C GLU A 236 -49.95 27.17 44.19
N VAL A 237 -51.19 27.52 44.55
CA VAL A 237 -52.04 28.59 44.01
C VAL A 237 -51.79 29.84 44.84
N VAL A 238 -51.42 30.96 44.22
CA VAL A 238 -52.01 32.31 44.43
C VAL A 238 -51.86 33.09 43.12
#